data_AF-A0A376FJP3-F1
#
_entry.id   AF-A0A376FJP3-F1
#
_cell.length_a   1.000
_cell.length_b   1.000
_cell.length_c   1.000
_cell.angle_alpha   90.00
_cell.angle_beta   90.00
_cell.angle_gamma   90.00
#
_symmetry.space_group_name_H-M   'P 1'
#
loop_
_entity.id
_entity.type
_entity.pdbx_description
1 polymer ?
#
loop_
_entity_poly.entity_id
_entity_poly.type
_entity_poly.pdbx_seq_one_letter_code
_entity_poly.pdbx_strand_id
1 'polypeptide(L)'
;MYARYSDIEANDLMAEIGNALPHFIYWLLTRVGLIEIATDNDSYAYAIFETMNDRGKPLSPVDMLKAYLLAPIKEQDARLQANQIWKQQVLELISWGGEHEPERDANCIKAWLRAQYAESIRERKAGAVDKDWELIGSVFHRWVRENNSRLGLGKAQENQNMMAVSFPFFAKAYRRILNSSKHYTPKLRAVYYNAHNDFTWQNTVLLASLIETDDDETVDRKLAVTATYLDIWLMRRVVNYVRVGYSSVSYAMWLLCREIRRKPLSELVAILQKKLADDDVTFSGYAVKGRAGIDGLGLNQFSRRYIYHLLARLTEATEIGAGRTETFDRLVDRTLKNPFDIEHIWADDYEIVKDQFSTEQEFQDWRNHVASLLLLPADVNRSLQDKPFPLKRVHYAKQNFFAASLDSSVYEHQPQFQQFSIKYELPFKFAEVFDKAEQQVRRKLIAGLVELIWSPNRLYEAAHV
;
A
#
# COMPACT_ATOMS: atom_id res chain seq x y z
N MET A 1 -22.57 -11.28 -41.92
CA MET A 1 -21.52 -11.45 -42.95
C MET A 1 -21.49 -10.25 -43.90
N TYR A 2 -22.65 -9.82 -44.44
CA TYR A 2 -22.79 -8.63 -45.29
C TYR A 2 -22.20 -7.32 -44.69
N ALA A 3 -22.45 -7.05 -43.41
CA ALA A 3 -21.92 -5.84 -42.74
C ALA A 3 -20.38 -5.76 -42.69
N ARG A 4 -19.66 -6.89 -42.65
CA ARG A 4 -18.17 -6.89 -42.64
C ARG A 4 -17.57 -6.70 -44.03
N TYR A 5 -18.34 -6.94 -45.10
CA TYR A 5 -17.92 -6.58 -46.45
C TYR A 5 -17.95 -5.05 -46.63
N SER A 6 -18.95 -4.38 -46.06
CA SER A 6 -19.03 -2.91 -46.09
C SER A 6 -17.87 -2.22 -45.34
N ASP A 7 -17.30 -2.85 -44.31
CA ASP A 7 -16.09 -2.36 -43.62
C ASP A 7 -14.83 -2.37 -44.53
N ILE A 8 -14.80 -3.27 -45.53
CA ILE A 8 -13.72 -3.37 -46.52
C ILE A 8 -13.94 -2.32 -47.63
N GLU A 9 -15.19 -2.11 -48.04
CA GLU A 9 -15.55 -1.05 -49.00
C GLU A 9 -15.36 0.37 -48.43
N ALA A 10 -15.58 0.56 -47.13
CA ALA A 10 -15.36 1.83 -46.44
C ALA A 10 -13.88 2.15 -46.17
N ASN A 11 -12.98 1.19 -46.36
CA ASN A 11 -11.53 1.40 -46.29
C ASN A 11 -11.00 1.76 -47.67
N ASP A 12 -10.23 2.85 -47.77
CA ASP A 12 -9.67 3.36 -49.04
C ASP A 12 -8.51 2.50 -49.60
N LEU A 13 -8.46 1.24 -49.18
CA LEU A 13 -7.42 0.25 -49.51
C LEU A 13 -7.36 -0.01 -51.02
N MET A 14 -8.51 0.04 -51.70
CA MET A 14 -8.57 -0.12 -53.15
C MET A 14 -7.93 1.07 -53.88
N ALA A 15 -8.08 2.29 -53.37
CA ALA A 15 -7.44 3.48 -53.93
C ALA A 15 -5.93 3.52 -53.63
N GLU A 16 -5.50 3.13 -52.42
CA GLU A 16 -4.09 3.05 -52.04
C GLU A 16 -3.31 1.99 -52.84
N ILE A 17 -3.89 0.81 -53.05
CA ILE A 17 -3.22 -0.29 -53.75
C ILE A 17 -3.26 -0.08 -55.28
N GLY A 18 -4.29 0.60 -55.79
CA GLY A 18 -4.41 1.00 -57.19
C GLY A 18 -4.18 -0.17 -58.17
N ASN A 19 -3.24 0.01 -59.09
CA ASN A 19 -2.95 -0.98 -60.15
C ASN A 19 -2.43 -2.32 -59.62
N ALA A 20 -1.97 -2.40 -58.37
CA ALA A 20 -1.49 -3.64 -57.76
C ALA A 20 -2.63 -4.51 -57.18
N LEU A 21 -3.87 -4.01 -57.17
CA LEU A 21 -5.01 -4.65 -56.52
C LEU A 21 -5.29 -6.07 -57.07
N PRO A 22 -5.27 -6.31 -58.39
CA PRO A 22 -5.47 -7.67 -58.93
C PRO A 22 -4.39 -8.65 -58.47
N HIS A 23 -3.14 -8.19 -58.35
CA HIS A 23 -2.03 -9.01 -57.88
C HIS A 23 -2.14 -9.31 -56.38
N PHE A 24 -2.56 -8.33 -55.58
CA PHE A 24 -2.82 -8.51 -54.16
C PHE A 24 -3.96 -9.49 -53.91
N ILE A 25 -5.08 -9.38 -54.64
CA ILE A 25 -6.20 -10.32 -54.56
C ILE A 25 -5.73 -11.73 -54.93
N TYR A 26 -4.98 -11.87 -56.03
CA TYR A 26 -4.44 -13.17 -56.43
C TYR A 26 -3.53 -13.76 -55.35
N TRP A 27 -2.65 -12.95 -54.77
CA TRP A 27 -1.79 -13.38 -53.67
C TRP A 27 -2.60 -13.80 -52.44
N LEU A 28 -3.59 -13.01 -52.03
CA LEU A 28 -4.44 -13.31 -50.87
C LEU A 28 -5.21 -14.62 -51.06
N LEU A 29 -5.73 -14.87 -52.27
CA LEU A 29 -6.50 -16.08 -52.58
C LEU A 29 -5.62 -17.33 -52.75
N THR A 30 -4.38 -17.18 -53.22
CA THR A 30 -3.55 -18.34 -53.62
C THR A 30 -2.35 -18.60 -52.72
N ARG A 31 -1.94 -17.64 -51.91
CA ARG A 31 -0.73 -17.71 -51.07
C ARG A 31 -1.00 -17.53 -49.58
N VAL A 32 -2.21 -17.16 -49.18
CA VAL A 32 -2.61 -17.07 -47.77
C VAL A 32 -3.50 -18.26 -47.41
N GLY A 33 -3.08 -19.03 -46.40
CA GLY A 33 -3.86 -20.13 -45.85
C GLY A 33 -4.48 -19.73 -44.52
N LEU A 34 -5.77 -20.02 -44.35
CA LEU A 34 -6.45 -19.95 -43.06
C LEU A 34 -6.48 -21.35 -42.44
N ILE A 35 -6.02 -21.46 -41.20
CA ILE A 35 -6.17 -22.68 -40.42
C ILE A 35 -7.37 -22.50 -39.53
N GLU A 36 -8.45 -23.21 -39.86
CA GLU A 36 -9.62 -23.29 -39.00
C GLU A 36 -9.41 -24.39 -37.95
N ILE A 37 -9.61 -24.02 -36.69
CA ILE A 37 -9.67 -24.99 -35.60
C ILE A 37 -11.08 -24.94 -35.04
N ALA A 38 -11.85 -25.96 -35.38
CA ALA A 38 -13.21 -26.14 -34.93
C ALA A 38 -13.26 -27.13 -33.77
N THR A 39 -14.17 -26.89 -32.84
CA THR A 39 -14.48 -27.78 -31.71
C THR A 39 -15.96 -27.66 -31.40
N ASP A 40 -16.54 -28.73 -30.90
CA ASP A 40 -17.94 -28.86 -30.53
C ASP A 40 -18.25 -28.32 -29.12
N ASN A 41 -17.21 -28.01 -28.33
CA ASN A 41 -17.32 -27.51 -26.97
C ASN A 41 -16.56 -26.19 -26.76
N ASP A 42 -17.28 -25.17 -26.26
CA ASP A 42 -16.77 -23.85 -25.89
C ASP A 42 -15.65 -23.86 -24.83
N SER A 43 -15.58 -24.90 -23.99
CA SER A 43 -14.49 -25.07 -23.03
C SER A 43 -13.20 -25.55 -23.71
N TYR A 44 -13.31 -26.47 -24.68
CA TYR A 44 -12.19 -26.95 -25.48
C TYR A 44 -11.70 -25.87 -26.45
N ALA A 45 -12.60 -25.08 -27.02
CA ALA A 45 -12.26 -23.95 -27.91
C ALA A 45 -11.31 -23.00 -27.20
N TYR A 46 -11.61 -22.76 -25.94
CA TYR A 46 -10.86 -21.86 -25.10
C TYR A 46 -9.54 -22.45 -24.60
N ALA A 47 -9.53 -23.72 -24.21
CA ALA A 47 -8.27 -24.40 -23.84
C ALA A 47 -7.29 -24.44 -25.03
N ILE A 48 -7.81 -24.67 -26.24
CA ILE A 48 -7.04 -24.60 -27.49
C ILE A 48 -6.57 -23.16 -27.72
N PHE A 49 -7.44 -22.16 -27.57
CA PHE A 49 -7.06 -20.76 -27.69
C PHE A 49 -5.94 -20.36 -26.72
N GLU A 50 -6.05 -20.71 -25.43
CA GLU A 50 -5.01 -20.42 -24.43
C GLU A 50 -3.70 -21.13 -24.75
N THR A 51 -3.74 -22.43 -25.09
CA THR A 51 -2.52 -23.21 -25.41
C THR A 51 -1.85 -22.79 -26.73
N MET A 52 -2.63 -22.29 -27.70
CA MET A 52 -2.08 -21.70 -28.92
C MET A 52 -1.52 -20.30 -28.71
N ASN A 53 -2.17 -19.51 -27.85
CA ASN A 53 -1.74 -18.16 -27.53
C ASN A 53 -0.41 -18.13 -26.76
N ASP A 54 -0.03 -19.23 -26.10
CA ASP A 54 1.33 -19.45 -25.56
C ASP A 54 2.41 -19.61 -26.64
N ARG A 55 2.05 -19.75 -27.94
CA ARG A 55 2.98 -19.84 -29.08
C ARG A 55 2.92 -18.56 -29.93
N GLY A 56 3.39 -17.44 -29.36
CA GLY A 56 3.41 -16.11 -30.00
C GLY A 56 3.67 -14.99 -28.97
N LYS A 57 3.25 -13.74 -29.25
CA LYS A 57 3.04 -12.74 -28.18
C LYS A 57 1.69 -13.07 -27.54
N PRO A 58 1.65 -13.62 -26.31
CA PRO A 58 0.38 -14.06 -25.73
C PRO A 58 -0.55 -12.87 -25.54
N LEU A 59 -1.83 -13.00 -25.91
CA LEU A 59 -2.88 -12.13 -25.38
C LEU A 59 -2.73 -12.07 -23.87
N SER A 60 -2.67 -10.85 -23.34
CA SER A 60 -2.64 -10.64 -21.90
C SER A 60 -3.94 -11.18 -21.27
N PRO A 61 -3.92 -11.62 -20.00
CA PRO A 61 -5.15 -11.94 -19.26
C PRO A 61 -6.18 -10.79 -19.28
N VAL A 62 -5.71 -9.54 -19.35
CA VAL A 62 -6.57 -8.35 -19.48
C VAL A 62 -7.28 -8.32 -20.84
N ASP A 63 -6.59 -8.64 -21.93
CA ASP A 63 -7.18 -8.73 -23.26
C ASP A 63 -8.17 -9.90 -23.38
N MET A 64 -7.87 -11.03 -22.75
CA MET A 64 -8.78 -12.17 -22.69
C MET A 64 -10.08 -11.81 -21.95
N LEU A 65 -9.97 -11.14 -20.80
CA LEU A 65 -11.14 -10.66 -20.05
C LEU A 65 -11.96 -9.66 -20.88
N LYS A 66 -11.30 -8.71 -21.54
CA LYS A 66 -11.94 -7.73 -22.44
C LYS A 66 -12.74 -8.42 -23.55
N ALA A 67 -12.13 -9.41 -24.22
CA ALA A 67 -12.79 -10.15 -25.30
C ALA A 67 -14.04 -10.90 -24.80
N TYR A 68 -13.94 -11.55 -23.63
CA TYR A 68 -15.06 -12.21 -22.99
C TYR A 68 -16.20 -11.23 -22.67
N LEU A 69 -15.89 -10.07 -22.07
CA LEU A 69 -16.89 -9.08 -21.72
C LEU A 69 -17.58 -8.47 -22.95
N LEU A 70 -16.84 -8.25 -24.04
CA LEU A 70 -17.43 -7.72 -25.27
C LEU A 70 -18.32 -8.73 -25.99
N ALA A 71 -18.09 -10.04 -25.89
CA ALA A 71 -18.75 -11.04 -26.74
C ALA A 71 -20.30 -10.99 -26.75
N PRO A 72 -21.00 -10.74 -25.63
CA PRO A 72 -22.47 -10.61 -25.60
C PRO A 72 -23.00 -9.28 -26.15
N ILE A 73 -22.18 -8.24 -26.26
CA ILE A 73 -22.59 -6.92 -26.75
C ILE A 73 -22.64 -6.94 -28.28
N LYS A 74 -23.85 -7.03 -28.84
CA LYS A 74 -24.11 -7.14 -30.29
C LYS A 74 -24.34 -5.80 -30.98
N GLU A 75 -24.91 -4.84 -30.27
CA GLU A 75 -25.12 -3.48 -30.77
C GLU A 75 -23.75 -2.82 -30.99
N GLN A 76 -23.55 -2.26 -32.18
CA GLN A 76 -22.25 -1.84 -32.68
C GLN A 76 -21.71 -0.64 -31.92
N ASP A 77 -22.54 0.37 -31.65
CA ASP A 77 -22.12 1.61 -31.01
C ASP A 77 -21.76 1.39 -29.54
N ALA A 78 -22.59 0.65 -28.80
CA ALA A 78 -22.37 0.24 -27.42
C ALA A 78 -21.11 -0.62 -27.29
N ARG A 79 -20.87 -1.54 -28.25
CA ARG A 79 -19.66 -2.36 -28.29
C ARG A 79 -18.41 -1.51 -28.53
N LEU A 80 -18.47 -0.56 -29.47
CA LEU A 80 -17.37 0.36 -29.75
C LEU A 80 -17.06 1.23 -28.53
N GLN A 81 -18.09 1.82 -27.92
CA GLN A 81 -17.97 2.65 -26.73
C GLN A 81 -17.34 1.87 -25.55
N ALA A 82 -17.85 0.69 -25.24
CA ALA A 82 -17.31 -0.15 -24.15
C ALA A 82 -15.84 -0.53 -24.38
N ASN A 83 -15.47 -0.86 -25.62
CA ASN A 83 -14.10 -1.18 -25.99
C ASN A 83 -13.17 0.04 -25.89
N GLN A 84 -13.64 1.22 -26.31
CA GLN A 84 -12.88 2.48 -26.21
C GLN A 84 -12.61 2.84 -24.75
N ILE A 85 -13.64 2.81 -23.90
CA ILE A 85 -13.51 3.09 -22.46
C ILE A 85 -12.50 2.12 -21.82
N TRP A 86 -12.64 0.81 -22.09
CA TRP A 86 -11.70 -0.18 -21.56
C TRP A 86 -10.26 0.09 -21.99
N LYS A 87 -10.03 0.33 -23.28
CA LYS A 87 -8.69 0.62 -23.80
C LYS A 87 -8.10 1.89 -23.18
N GLN A 88 -8.92 2.92 -22.98
CA GLN A 88 -8.51 4.14 -22.31
C GLN A 88 -8.08 3.85 -20.87
N GLN A 89 -8.86 3.10 -20.10
CA GLN A 89 -8.50 2.77 -18.72
C GLN A 89 -7.22 1.94 -18.63
N VAL A 90 -7.04 0.95 -19.50
CA VAL A 90 -5.79 0.17 -19.59
C VAL A 90 -4.61 1.08 -19.91
N LEU A 91 -4.74 1.96 -20.91
CA LEU A 91 -3.66 2.87 -21.30
C LEU A 91 -3.29 3.84 -20.17
N GLU A 92 -4.28 4.42 -19.50
CA GLU A 92 -4.07 5.33 -18.37
C GLU A 92 -3.40 4.62 -17.19
N LEU A 93 -3.68 3.32 -16.96
CA LEU A 93 -3.00 2.52 -15.94
C LEU A 93 -1.55 2.26 -16.33
N ILE A 94 -1.30 1.65 -17.50
CA ILE A 94 0.07 1.25 -17.88
C ILE A 94 1.00 2.45 -18.12
N SER A 95 0.47 3.64 -18.40
CA SER A 95 1.28 4.88 -18.58
C SER A 95 1.25 5.82 -17.36
N TRP A 96 0.59 5.41 -16.27
CA TRP A 96 0.47 6.24 -15.08
C TRP A 96 1.83 6.71 -14.53
N GLY A 97 1.91 7.98 -14.13
CA GLY A 97 3.14 8.59 -13.58
C GLY A 97 4.23 8.86 -14.63
N GLY A 98 3.94 8.78 -15.93
CA GLY A 98 4.94 8.93 -17.00
C GLY A 98 5.84 7.71 -17.18
N GLU A 99 5.57 6.62 -16.45
CA GLU A 99 6.31 5.36 -16.50
C GLU A 99 5.45 4.30 -17.18
N HIS A 100 6.02 3.60 -18.17
CA HIS A 100 5.36 2.47 -18.82
C HIS A 100 5.55 1.19 -17.99
N GLU A 101 4.51 0.74 -17.29
CA GLU A 101 4.48 -0.50 -16.51
C GLU A 101 3.38 -1.45 -17.05
N PRO A 102 3.74 -2.42 -17.91
CA PRO A 102 2.77 -3.25 -18.63
C PRO A 102 1.85 -4.12 -17.75
N GLU A 103 2.24 -4.43 -16.51
CA GLU A 103 1.48 -5.30 -15.61
C GLU A 103 0.52 -4.53 -14.68
N ARG A 104 0.52 -3.18 -14.76
CA ARG A 104 -0.21 -2.35 -13.80
C ARG A 104 -1.73 -2.48 -13.96
N ASP A 105 -2.21 -2.67 -15.18
CA ASP A 105 -3.62 -2.94 -15.49
C ASP A 105 -4.07 -4.28 -14.92
N ALA A 106 -3.28 -5.34 -15.09
CA ALA A 106 -3.53 -6.65 -14.52
C ALA A 106 -3.54 -6.58 -12.99
N ASN A 107 -2.59 -5.87 -12.38
CA ASN A 107 -2.53 -5.68 -10.93
C ASN A 107 -3.74 -4.90 -10.39
N CYS A 108 -4.20 -3.87 -11.11
CA CYS A 108 -5.43 -3.14 -10.80
C CYS A 108 -6.66 -4.06 -10.84
N ILE A 109 -6.82 -4.85 -11.91
CA ILE A 109 -7.95 -5.77 -12.07
C ILE A 109 -7.91 -6.87 -10.99
N LYS A 110 -6.74 -7.45 -10.69
CA LYS A 110 -6.55 -8.42 -9.61
C LYS A 110 -6.96 -7.83 -8.26
N ALA A 111 -6.50 -6.63 -7.94
CA ALA A 111 -6.81 -5.93 -6.69
C ALA A 111 -8.31 -5.64 -6.57
N TRP A 112 -8.91 -5.09 -7.62
CA TRP A 112 -10.34 -4.81 -7.69
C TRP A 112 -11.17 -6.08 -7.51
N LEU A 113 -10.91 -7.12 -8.30
CA LEU A 113 -11.70 -8.34 -8.25
C LEU A 113 -11.58 -9.07 -6.90
N ARG A 114 -10.39 -9.09 -6.31
CA ARG A 114 -10.17 -9.63 -4.96
C ARG A 114 -10.96 -8.87 -3.90
N ALA A 115 -10.89 -7.54 -3.95
CA ALA A 115 -11.56 -6.67 -3.00
C ALA A 115 -13.09 -6.87 -3.05
N GLN A 116 -13.62 -6.94 -4.26
CA GLN A 116 -15.06 -6.88 -4.51
C GLN A 116 -15.76 -8.24 -4.57
N TYR A 117 -15.06 -9.33 -4.88
CA TYR A 117 -15.73 -10.60 -5.21
C TYR A 117 -15.09 -11.88 -4.63
N ALA A 118 -13.94 -11.81 -3.97
CA ALA A 118 -13.32 -13.02 -3.41
C ALA A 118 -14.03 -13.51 -2.13
N GLU A 119 -14.81 -14.59 -2.22
CA GLU A 119 -15.55 -15.14 -1.08
C GLU A 119 -14.81 -16.25 -0.33
N SER A 120 -13.77 -16.80 -0.95
CA SER A 120 -13.04 -17.95 -0.42
C SER A 120 -11.52 -17.82 -0.62
N ILE A 121 -10.76 -18.47 0.27
CA ILE A 121 -9.30 -18.52 0.24
C ILE A 121 -8.83 -19.96 0.42
N ARG A 122 -7.70 -20.30 -0.20
CA ARG A 122 -7.04 -21.59 -0.06
C ARG A 122 -6.73 -21.90 1.42
N GLU A 123 -6.95 -23.16 1.79
CA GLU A 123 -6.60 -23.66 3.12
C GLU A 123 -5.08 -23.72 3.31
N ARG A 124 -4.61 -23.46 4.53
CA ARG A 124 -3.18 -23.50 4.88
C ARG A 124 -2.71 -24.94 5.15
N LYS A 125 -2.89 -25.84 4.19
CA LYS A 125 -2.42 -27.24 4.24
C LYS A 125 -1.82 -27.68 2.90
N ALA A 126 -0.90 -28.64 2.95
CA ALA A 126 -0.29 -29.19 1.74
C ALA A 126 -1.35 -29.81 0.82
N GLY A 127 -1.22 -29.59 -0.49
CA GLY A 127 -2.17 -30.07 -1.49
C GLY A 127 -3.53 -29.35 -1.53
N ALA A 128 -3.70 -28.27 -0.78
CA ALA A 128 -4.92 -27.48 -0.85
C ALA A 128 -5.08 -26.81 -2.22
N VAL A 129 -6.32 -26.80 -2.72
CA VAL A 129 -6.67 -26.21 -4.02
C VAL A 129 -6.84 -24.70 -3.88
N ASP A 130 -6.35 -23.96 -4.87
CA ASP A 130 -6.54 -22.52 -4.99
C ASP A 130 -8.04 -22.18 -5.07
N LYS A 131 -8.47 -21.16 -4.33
CA LYS A 131 -9.86 -20.68 -4.32
C LYS A 131 -9.93 -19.25 -4.86
N ASP A 132 -11.03 -18.52 -4.62
CA ASP A 132 -11.24 -17.19 -5.23
C ASP A 132 -10.03 -16.25 -5.07
N TRP A 133 -9.50 -16.13 -3.85
CA TRP A 133 -8.39 -15.21 -3.57
C TRP A 133 -7.11 -15.51 -4.36
N GLU A 134 -6.72 -16.78 -4.47
CA GLU A 134 -5.56 -17.22 -5.24
C GLU A 134 -5.84 -17.16 -6.74
N LEU A 135 -6.97 -17.70 -7.20
CA LEU A 135 -7.35 -17.80 -8.61
C LEU A 135 -7.51 -16.42 -9.26
N ILE A 136 -8.09 -15.43 -8.57
CA ILE A 136 -8.11 -14.05 -9.07
C ILE A 136 -6.69 -13.51 -9.20
N GLY A 137 -5.77 -13.88 -8.30
CA GLY A 137 -4.38 -13.42 -8.36
C GLY A 137 -3.60 -13.91 -9.56
N SER A 138 -3.90 -15.12 -10.03
CA SER A 138 -3.14 -15.82 -11.06
C SER A 138 -3.85 -15.86 -12.42
N VAL A 139 -5.15 -16.15 -12.43
CA VAL A 139 -5.96 -16.42 -13.63
C VAL A 139 -7.34 -15.74 -13.57
N PHE A 140 -7.39 -14.45 -13.21
CA PHE A 140 -8.66 -13.71 -13.02
C PHE A 140 -9.59 -13.76 -14.23
N HIS A 141 -9.06 -13.76 -15.45
CA HIS A 141 -9.85 -13.78 -16.69
C HIS A 141 -10.68 -15.06 -16.81
N ARG A 142 -10.06 -16.20 -16.46
CA ARG A 142 -10.74 -17.50 -16.39
C ARG A 142 -11.72 -17.55 -15.22
N TRP A 143 -11.29 -17.09 -14.04
CA TRP A 143 -12.14 -17.05 -12.86
C TRP A 143 -13.41 -16.23 -13.08
N VAL A 144 -13.33 -15.06 -13.74
CA VAL A 144 -14.51 -14.24 -14.08
C VAL A 144 -15.48 -14.99 -14.97
N ARG A 145 -14.96 -15.70 -15.99
CA ARG A 145 -15.79 -16.50 -16.90
C ARG A 145 -16.50 -17.64 -16.19
N GLU A 146 -15.78 -18.39 -15.36
CA GLU A 146 -16.33 -19.51 -14.57
C GLU A 146 -17.35 -19.04 -13.53
N ASN A 147 -17.20 -17.80 -13.04
CA ASN A 147 -18.07 -17.20 -12.03
C ASN A 147 -19.09 -16.20 -12.61
N ASN A 148 -19.34 -16.25 -13.93
CA ASN A 148 -20.19 -15.27 -14.60
C ASN A 148 -21.56 -15.09 -13.94
N SER A 149 -22.20 -16.18 -13.53
CA SER A 149 -23.54 -16.13 -12.94
C SER A 149 -23.53 -15.45 -11.58
N ARG A 150 -22.46 -15.66 -10.78
CA ARG A 150 -22.26 -14.98 -9.49
C ARG A 150 -21.97 -13.48 -9.68
N LEU A 151 -21.31 -13.12 -10.77
CA LEU A 151 -20.99 -11.73 -11.12
C LEU A 151 -22.14 -11.02 -11.87
N GLY A 152 -23.22 -11.73 -12.19
CA GLY A 152 -24.30 -11.20 -13.03
C GLY A 152 -23.89 -10.94 -14.49
N LEU A 153 -22.82 -11.57 -14.97
CA LEU A 153 -22.27 -11.40 -16.31
C LEU A 153 -22.86 -12.42 -17.30
N GLY A 154 -22.65 -12.16 -18.59
CA GLY A 154 -23.07 -13.04 -19.70
C GLY A 154 -24.13 -12.42 -20.61
N LYS A 155 -24.69 -11.27 -20.23
CA LYS A 155 -25.64 -10.48 -21.02
C LYS A 155 -25.03 -9.12 -21.40
N ALA A 156 -25.55 -8.51 -22.46
CA ALA A 156 -24.99 -7.30 -23.03
C ALA A 156 -24.93 -6.13 -22.04
N GLN A 157 -26.02 -5.86 -21.33
CA GLN A 157 -26.13 -4.71 -20.44
C GLN A 157 -25.19 -4.82 -19.23
N GLU A 158 -25.16 -5.98 -18.58
CA GLU A 158 -24.36 -6.22 -17.39
C GLU A 158 -22.86 -6.24 -17.72
N ASN A 159 -22.48 -6.83 -18.85
CA ASN A 159 -21.10 -6.76 -19.34
C ASN A 159 -20.70 -5.33 -19.71
N GLN A 160 -21.60 -4.56 -20.35
CA GLN A 160 -21.36 -3.16 -20.66
C GLN A 160 -21.17 -2.35 -19.37
N ASN A 161 -21.99 -2.57 -18.34
CA ASN A 161 -21.85 -1.91 -17.04
C ASN A 161 -20.50 -2.23 -16.39
N MET A 162 -20.06 -3.49 -16.40
CA MET A 162 -18.75 -3.91 -15.87
C MET A 162 -17.59 -3.16 -16.56
N MET A 163 -17.67 -3.01 -17.90
CA MET A 163 -16.63 -2.36 -18.70
C MET A 163 -16.66 -0.83 -18.64
N ALA A 164 -17.86 -0.23 -18.63
CA ALA A 164 -18.06 1.21 -18.80
C ALA A 164 -18.33 1.96 -17.49
N VAL A 165 -18.67 1.25 -16.41
CA VAL A 165 -18.96 1.86 -15.09
C VAL A 165 -17.99 1.32 -14.04
N SER A 166 -18.01 0.01 -13.78
CA SER A 166 -17.23 -0.57 -12.68
C SER A 166 -15.72 -0.47 -12.90
N PHE A 167 -15.21 -0.90 -14.06
CA PHE A 167 -13.76 -0.83 -14.32
C PHE A 167 -13.21 0.62 -14.27
N PRO A 168 -13.83 1.63 -14.91
CA PRO A 168 -13.40 3.02 -14.77
C PRO A 168 -13.42 3.54 -13.33
N PHE A 169 -14.46 3.23 -12.54
CA PHE A 169 -14.54 3.64 -11.14
C PHE A 169 -13.37 3.08 -10.32
N PHE A 170 -13.15 1.76 -10.38
CA PHE A 170 -12.08 1.12 -9.61
C PHE A 170 -10.68 1.44 -10.14
N ALA A 171 -10.52 1.65 -11.45
CA ALA A 171 -9.26 2.12 -12.04
C ALA A 171 -8.92 3.54 -11.56
N LYS A 172 -9.89 4.45 -11.51
CA LYS A 172 -9.71 5.81 -10.95
C LYS A 172 -9.29 5.74 -9.48
N ALA A 173 -9.99 4.95 -8.66
CA ALA A 173 -9.65 4.77 -7.25
C ALA A 173 -8.25 4.15 -7.08
N TYR A 174 -7.89 3.14 -7.87
CA TYR A 174 -6.56 2.51 -7.84
C TYR A 174 -5.46 3.52 -8.18
N ARG A 175 -5.61 4.34 -9.23
CA ARG A 175 -4.65 5.40 -9.57
C ARG A 175 -4.54 6.46 -8.46
N ARG A 176 -5.63 6.76 -7.75
CA ARG A 176 -5.59 7.64 -6.57
C ARG A 176 -4.74 7.04 -5.45
N ILE A 177 -4.89 5.75 -5.18
CA ILE A 177 -4.05 5.02 -4.20
C ILE A 177 -2.57 5.04 -4.62
N LEU A 178 -2.28 4.80 -5.90
CA LEU A 178 -0.89 4.86 -6.40
C LEU A 178 -0.28 6.25 -6.23
N ASN A 179 -1.06 7.30 -6.55
CA ASN A 179 -0.63 8.69 -6.37
C ASN A 179 -0.28 8.99 -4.91
N SER A 180 -1.17 8.64 -3.98
CA SER A 180 -0.91 8.86 -2.56
C SER A 180 0.10 7.89 -1.95
N SER A 181 0.46 6.81 -2.65
CA SER A 181 1.58 5.92 -2.27
C SER A 181 2.93 6.51 -2.68
N LYS A 182 3.02 7.20 -3.82
CA LYS A 182 4.25 7.88 -4.29
C LYS A 182 4.42 9.30 -3.74
N HIS A 183 3.32 10.00 -3.47
CA HIS A 183 3.32 11.41 -3.08
C HIS A 183 2.58 11.64 -1.76
N TYR A 184 3.23 12.34 -0.84
CA TYR A 184 2.62 12.70 0.43
C TYR A 184 1.42 13.62 0.20
N THR A 185 0.24 13.06 0.45
CA THR A 185 -1.05 13.73 0.25
C THR A 185 -1.69 13.91 1.63
N PRO A 186 -1.82 15.11 2.21
CA PRO A 186 -2.25 15.28 3.60
C PRO A 186 -3.53 14.53 3.98
N LYS A 187 -4.57 14.56 3.12
CA LYS A 187 -5.83 13.83 3.32
C LYS A 187 -5.69 12.31 3.30
N LEU A 188 -4.71 11.79 2.57
CA LEU A 188 -4.44 10.37 2.35
C LEU A 188 -3.05 9.96 2.86
N ARG A 189 -2.48 10.68 3.82
CA ARG A 189 -1.10 10.48 4.31
C ARG A 189 -0.85 9.05 4.82
N ALA A 190 -1.87 8.38 5.35
CA ALA A 190 -1.77 6.98 5.76
C ALA A 190 -1.44 6.03 4.61
N VAL A 191 -1.87 6.35 3.38
CA VAL A 191 -1.50 5.61 2.17
C VAL A 191 0.01 5.68 1.94
N TYR A 192 0.60 6.86 2.11
CA TYR A 192 2.04 7.09 2.00
C TYR A 192 2.82 6.36 3.10
N TYR A 193 2.34 6.41 4.34
CA TYR A 193 2.98 5.74 5.48
C TYR A 193 3.06 4.22 5.28
N ASN A 194 1.96 3.61 4.84
CA ASN A 194 1.89 2.18 4.53
C ASN A 194 2.79 1.81 3.34
N ALA A 195 2.84 2.66 2.30
CA ALA A 195 3.69 2.47 1.14
C ALA A 195 5.18 2.52 1.50
N HIS A 196 5.60 3.44 2.38
CA HIS A 196 6.97 3.50 2.90
C HIS A 196 7.36 2.21 3.65
N ASN A 197 6.41 1.50 4.26
CA ASN A 197 6.65 0.20 4.89
C ASN A 197 6.54 -0.99 3.92
N ASP A 198 6.45 -0.74 2.61
CA ASP A 198 6.26 -1.73 1.55
C ASP A 198 5.03 -2.63 1.77
N PHE A 199 3.92 -2.08 2.29
CA PHE A 199 2.75 -2.90 2.59
C PHE A 199 1.96 -3.30 1.33
N THR A 200 2.27 -4.50 0.82
CA THR A 200 1.84 -4.98 -0.50
C THR A 200 0.33 -5.13 -0.71
N TRP A 201 -0.46 -5.30 0.36
CA TRP A 201 -1.91 -5.54 0.25
C TRP A 201 -2.74 -4.26 0.26
N GLN A 202 -2.11 -3.10 0.49
CA GLN A 202 -2.78 -1.80 0.56
C GLN A 202 -3.79 -1.59 -0.57
N ASN A 203 -3.34 -1.70 -1.83
CA ASN A 203 -4.19 -1.39 -2.98
C ASN A 203 -5.44 -2.27 -3.05
N THR A 204 -5.34 -3.55 -2.65
CA THR A 204 -6.50 -4.44 -2.65
C THR A 204 -7.47 -4.10 -1.53
N VAL A 205 -6.98 -3.94 -0.31
CA VAL A 205 -7.84 -3.70 0.86
C VAL A 205 -8.57 -2.37 0.78
N LEU A 206 -7.88 -1.31 0.31
CA LEU A 206 -8.46 0.03 0.19
C LEU A 206 -9.63 0.08 -0.81
N LEU A 207 -9.66 -0.79 -1.81
CA LEU A 207 -10.76 -0.86 -2.77
C LEU A 207 -11.99 -1.62 -2.24
N ALA A 208 -11.89 -2.31 -1.11
CA ALA A 208 -12.95 -3.25 -0.68
C ALA A 208 -14.24 -2.55 -0.25
N SER A 209 -14.16 -1.42 0.46
CA SER A 209 -15.33 -0.71 0.98
C SER A 209 -16.04 0.19 -0.04
N LEU A 210 -15.44 0.40 -1.21
CA LEU A 210 -15.96 1.29 -2.24
C LEU A 210 -17.14 0.65 -3.00
N ILE A 211 -18.05 1.50 -3.47
CA ILE A 211 -19.14 1.17 -4.40
C ILE A 211 -19.19 2.22 -5.51
N GLU A 212 -19.66 1.84 -6.70
CA GLU A 212 -19.64 2.70 -7.89
C GLU A 212 -20.45 4.01 -7.77
N THR A 213 -21.33 4.10 -6.78
CA THR A 213 -22.12 5.30 -6.47
C THR A 213 -21.45 6.25 -5.49
N ASP A 214 -20.29 5.89 -4.93
CA ASP A 214 -19.51 6.79 -4.06
C ASP A 214 -18.98 7.98 -4.89
N ASP A 215 -19.16 9.20 -4.38
CA ASP A 215 -18.52 10.38 -4.93
C ASP A 215 -17.03 10.46 -4.55
N ASP A 216 -16.31 11.41 -5.15
CA ASP A 216 -14.87 11.53 -4.95
C ASP A 216 -14.48 11.79 -3.49
N GLU A 217 -15.31 12.52 -2.73
CA GLU A 217 -15.09 12.80 -1.30
C GLU A 217 -15.30 11.55 -0.45
N THR A 218 -16.38 10.80 -0.71
CA THR A 218 -16.67 9.54 -0.02
C THR A 218 -15.59 8.51 -0.27
N VAL A 219 -15.09 8.43 -1.51
CA VAL A 219 -13.93 7.60 -1.84
C VAL A 219 -12.72 8.00 -1.01
N ASP A 220 -12.36 9.29 -0.95
CA ASP A 220 -11.22 9.76 -0.17
C ASP A 220 -11.34 9.42 1.31
N ARG A 221 -12.51 9.63 1.90
CA ARG A 221 -12.76 9.34 3.32
C ARG A 221 -12.68 7.83 3.59
N LYS A 222 -13.25 6.99 2.74
CA LYS A 222 -13.14 5.51 2.87
C LYS A 222 -11.70 5.03 2.71
N LEU A 223 -10.95 5.59 1.77
CA LEU A 223 -9.52 5.29 1.58
C LEU A 223 -8.71 5.73 2.80
N ALA A 224 -8.92 6.95 3.31
CA ALA A 224 -8.24 7.50 4.48
C ALA A 224 -8.47 6.63 5.73
N VAL A 225 -9.72 6.27 6.00
CA VAL A 225 -10.10 5.41 7.14
C VAL A 225 -9.44 4.03 7.02
N THR A 226 -9.55 3.38 5.87
CA THR A 226 -9.01 2.03 5.66
C THR A 226 -7.48 2.03 5.73
N ALA A 227 -6.82 3.03 5.14
CA ALA A 227 -5.37 3.18 5.21
C ALA A 227 -4.88 3.48 6.63
N THR A 228 -5.64 4.26 7.41
CA THR A 228 -5.32 4.56 8.82
C THR A 228 -5.42 3.30 9.68
N TYR A 229 -6.43 2.44 9.44
CA TYR A 229 -6.50 1.14 10.10
C TYR A 229 -5.25 0.30 9.79
N LEU A 230 -4.85 0.25 8.51
CA LEU A 230 -3.64 -0.50 8.11
C LEU A 230 -2.36 0.07 8.73
N ASP A 231 -2.21 1.41 8.84
CA ASP A 231 -1.08 2.08 9.49
C ASP A 231 -0.94 1.59 10.95
N ILE A 232 -2.04 1.66 11.72
CA ILE A 232 -2.07 1.20 13.12
C ILE A 232 -1.83 -0.30 13.23
N TRP A 233 -2.56 -1.09 12.43
CA TRP A 233 -2.49 -2.54 12.44
C TRP A 233 -1.06 -3.02 12.14
N LEU A 234 -0.44 -2.46 11.09
CA LEU A 234 0.91 -2.78 10.65
C LEU A 234 1.94 -2.48 11.74
N MET A 235 1.89 -1.28 12.32
CA MET A 235 2.87 -0.87 13.33
C MET A 235 2.75 -1.70 14.61
N ARG A 236 1.53 -2.05 15.06
CA ARG A 236 1.34 -2.99 16.19
C ARG A 236 2.03 -4.34 15.97
N ARG A 237 2.01 -4.89 14.75
CA ARG A 237 2.68 -6.16 14.43
C ARG A 237 4.19 -6.02 14.43
N VAL A 238 4.66 -4.95 13.79
CA VAL A 238 6.07 -4.69 13.57
C VAL A 238 6.83 -4.51 14.88
N VAL A 239 6.29 -3.74 15.83
CA VAL A 239 6.93 -3.54 17.14
C VAL A 239 7.00 -4.84 17.96
N ASN A 240 6.14 -5.81 17.63
CA ASN A 240 6.11 -7.15 18.22
C ASN A 240 6.86 -8.21 17.40
N TYR A 241 7.68 -7.80 16.42
CA TYR A 241 8.42 -8.71 15.53
C TYR A 241 7.52 -9.72 14.78
N VAL A 242 6.26 -9.37 14.54
CA VAL A 242 5.33 -10.16 13.74
C VAL A 242 5.54 -9.81 12.26
N ARG A 243 5.76 -10.83 11.42
CA ARG A 243 6.00 -10.64 9.99
C ARG A 243 4.72 -10.16 9.28
N VAL A 244 4.89 -9.15 8.42
CA VAL A 244 3.80 -8.46 7.71
C VAL A 244 3.94 -8.56 6.18
N GLY A 245 4.76 -9.47 5.67
CA GLY A 245 4.94 -9.68 4.24
C GLY A 245 3.73 -10.36 3.57
N TYR A 246 3.66 -10.26 2.24
CA TYR A 246 2.53 -10.70 1.40
C TYR A 246 1.88 -12.02 1.84
N SER A 247 2.63 -13.12 1.90
CA SER A 247 2.09 -14.45 2.24
C SER A 247 1.68 -14.59 3.71
N SER A 248 2.37 -13.88 4.62
CA SER A 248 2.13 -14.00 6.06
C SER A 248 0.76 -13.45 6.45
N VAL A 249 0.35 -12.35 5.81
CA VAL A 249 -0.87 -11.62 6.15
C VAL A 249 -2.01 -11.85 5.17
N SER A 250 -1.80 -12.64 4.10
CA SER A 250 -2.81 -12.86 3.04
C SER A 250 -4.18 -13.26 3.58
N TYR A 251 -4.24 -14.17 4.55
CA TYR A 251 -5.52 -14.59 5.17
C TYR A 251 -6.20 -13.46 5.94
N ALA A 252 -5.42 -12.68 6.72
CA ALA A 252 -5.95 -11.54 7.46
C ALA A 252 -6.48 -10.47 6.51
N MET A 253 -5.81 -10.24 5.38
CA MET A 253 -6.24 -9.27 4.38
C MET A 253 -7.46 -9.73 3.59
N TRP A 254 -7.56 -11.02 3.25
CA TRP A 254 -8.78 -11.58 2.66
C TRP A 254 -9.97 -11.43 3.61
N LEU A 255 -9.79 -11.80 4.89
CA LEU A 255 -10.84 -11.69 5.90
C LEU A 255 -11.28 -10.24 6.07
N LEU A 256 -10.32 -9.31 6.16
CA LEU A 256 -10.59 -7.88 6.25
C LEU A 256 -11.37 -7.37 5.04
N CYS A 257 -10.93 -7.68 3.81
CA CYS A 257 -11.64 -7.31 2.59
C CYS A 257 -13.09 -7.79 2.63
N ARG A 258 -13.34 -9.04 3.04
CA ARG A 258 -14.68 -9.60 3.12
C ARG A 258 -15.57 -8.89 4.14
N GLU A 259 -15.02 -8.52 5.30
CA GLU A 259 -15.77 -7.85 6.36
C GLU A 259 -16.13 -6.40 6.04
N ILE A 260 -15.24 -5.67 5.36
CA ILE A 260 -15.46 -4.25 5.01
C ILE A 260 -16.08 -4.04 3.63
N ARG A 261 -16.32 -5.13 2.89
CA ARG A 261 -16.76 -5.08 1.50
C ARG A 261 -18.02 -4.23 1.33
N ARG A 262 -17.93 -3.22 0.47
CA ARG A 262 -19.03 -2.32 0.08
C ARG A 262 -19.76 -1.67 1.26
N LYS A 263 -19.09 -1.53 2.40
CA LYS A 263 -19.69 -0.94 3.61
C LYS A 263 -19.79 0.58 3.49
N PRO A 264 -20.90 1.19 3.94
CA PRO A 264 -20.97 2.64 4.05
C PRO A 264 -19.93 3.14 5.07
N LEU A 265 -19.55 4.41 4.96
CA LEU A 265 -18.45 4.99 5.75
C LEU A 265 -18.64 4.80 7.27
N SER A 266 -19.86 4.98 7.79
CA SER A 266 -20.16 4.80 9.21
C SER A 266 -19.96 3.36 9.69
N GLU A 267 -20.46 2.37 8.95
CA GLU A 267 -20.25 0.95 9.27
C GLU A 267 -18.77 0.56 9.12
N LEU A 268 -18.09 1.08 8.09
CA LEU A 268 -16.66 0.85 7.88
C LEU A 268 -15.84 1.27 9.11
N VAL A 269 -16.07 2.50 9.61
CA VAL A 269 -15.39 3.01 10.81
C VAL A 269 -15.68 2.11 12.02
N ALA A 270 -16.94 1.75 12.24
CA ALA A 270 -17.33 0.92 13.38
C ALA A 270 -16.68 -0.48 13.34
N ILE A 271 -16.65 -1.13 12.17
CA ILE A 271 -16.00 -2.42 11.97
C ILE A 271 -14.50 -2.31 12.28
N LEU A 272 -13.81 -1.34 11.68
CA LEU A 272 -12.36 -1.20 11.83
C LEU A 272 -11.95 -0.81 13.26
N GLN A 273 -12.73 0.02 13.94
CA GLN A 273 -12.53 0.33 15.36
C GLN A 273 -12.66 -0.92 16.23
N LYS A 274 -13.73 -1.69 16.03
CA LYS A 274 -13.92 -2.96 16.75
C LYS A 274 -12.76 -3.92 16.48
N LYS A 275 -12.30 -4.04 15.24
CA LYS A 275 -11.14 -4.88 14.91
C LYS A 275 -9.86 -4.46 15.62
N LEU A 276 -9.60 -3.16 15.82
CA LEU A 276 -8.45 -2.70 16.61
C LEU A 276 -8.62 -2.90 18.11
N ALA A 277 -9.86 -2.84 18.61
CA ALA A 277 -10.18 -3.09 20.01
C ALA A 277 -10.05 -4.57 20.38
N ASP A 278 -10.51 -5.46 19.50
CA ASP A 278 -10.50 -6.92 19.68
C ASP A 278 -9.13 -7.55 19.35
N ASP A 279 -8.09 -6.74 19.10
CA ASP A 279 -6.80 -7.20 18.63
C ASP A 279 -5.80 -7.44 19.77
N ASP A 280 -5.41 -8.69 19.97
CA ASP A 280 -4.43 -9.10 21.00
C ASP A 280 -3.01 -8.54 20.78
N VAL A 281 -2.70 -8.04 19.57
CA VAL A 281 -1.40 -7.45 19.25
C VAL A 281 -1.48 -5.94 19.40
N THR A 282 -0.84 -5.39 20.43
CA THR A 282 -0.86 -3.94 20.75
C THR A 282 0.56 -3.38 20.86
N PHE A 283 0.69 -2.06 21.06
CA PHE A 283 2.00 -1.45 21.30
C PHE A 283 2.61 -1.82 22.66
N SER A 284 1.78 -2.21 23.62
CA SER A 284 2.21 -2.75 24.92
C SER A 284 2.70 -4.19 24.84
N GLY A 285 2.36 -4.91 23.76
CA GLY A 285 2.89 -6.25 23.52
C GLY A 285 1.98 -7.20 22.79
N TYR A 286 2.45 -8.44 22.70
CA TYR A 286 1.67 -9.59 22.26
C TYR A 286 1.93 -10.74 23.23
N ALA A 287 1.13 -10.77 24.30
CA ALA A 287 1.33 -11.63 25.46
C ALA A 287 1.39 -13.12 25.09
N VAL A 288 0.54 -13.57 24.17
CA VAL A 288 0.50 -14.97 23.70
C VAL A 288 1.84 -15.44 23.12
N LYS A 289 2.65 -14.53 22.58
CA LYS A 289 4.00 -14.82 22.04
C LYS A 289 5.13 -14.25 22.88
N GLY A 290 4.86 -13.80 24.11
CA GLY A 290 5.87 -13.24 25.01
C GLY A 290 6.57 -12.00 24.45
N ARG A 291 5.88 -11.19 23.64
CA ARG A 291 6.44 -9.95 23.07
C ARG A 291 6.05 -8.75 23.93
N ALA A 292 7.02 -7.87 24.18
CA ALA A 292 6.86 -6.68 25.02
C ALA A 292 6.54 -5.39 24.23
N GLY A 293 6.23 -5.51 22.93
CA GLY A 293 5.89 -4.36 22.09
C GLY A 293 7.02 -3.32 22.03
N ILE A 294 6.68 -2.05 22.24
CA ILE A 294 7.64 -0.93 22.21
C ILE A 294 8.74 -1.09 23.25
N ASP A 295 8.45 -1.63 24.44
CA ASP A 295 9.43 -1.80 25.52
C ASP A 295 10.51 -2.85 25.22
N GLY A 296 10.25 -3.73 24.25
CA GLY A 296 11.20 -4.73 23.75
C GLY A 296 11.75 -4.40 22.36
N LEU A 297 11.43 -3.23 21.79
CA LEU A 297 11.81 -2.91 20.43
C LEU A 297 13.25 -2.38 20.36
N GLY A 298 14.14 -3.20 19.81
CA GLY A 298 15.53 -2.85 19.53
C GLY A 298 15.89 -2.88 18.04
N LEU A 299 16.90 -2.11 17.68
CA LEU A 299 17.50 -2.02 16.36
C LEU A 299 18.25 -3.29 16.00
N ASN A 300 17.86 -3.90 14.89
CA ASN A 300 18.52 -5.05 14.27
C ASN A 300 18.18 -5.09 12.77
N GLN A 301 18.65 -6.12 12.07
CA GLN A 301 18.44 -6.25 10.62
C GLN A 301 16.95 -6.24 10.21
N PHE A 302 16.07 -6.83 11.01
CA PHE A 302 14.62 -6.85 10.74
C PHE A 302 13.96 -5.51 11.06
N SER A 303 14.26 -4.94 12.24
CA SER A 303 13.57 -3.77 12.76
C SER A 303 14.08 -2.45 12.20
N ARG A 304 15.28 -2.39 11.59
CA ARG A 304 15.91 -1.14 11.13
C ARG A 304 14.99 -0.25 10.30
N ARG A 305 14.37 -0.79 9.24
CA ARG A 305 13.46 -0.01 8.38
C ARG A 305 12.24 0.52 9.12
N TYR A 306 11.75 -0.28 10.07
CA TYR A 306 10.55 0.03 10.84
C TYR A 306 10.81 1.01 11.98
N ILE A 307 11.99 0.93 12.61
CA ILE A 307 12.45 1.92 13.57
C ILE A 307 12.71 3.25 12.85
N TYR A 308 13.29 3.23 11.65
CA TYR A 308 13.43 4.45 10.84
C TYR A 308 12.07 5.10 10.57
N HIS A 309 11.08 4.31 10.12
CA HIS A 309 9.71 4.79 9.94
C HIS A 309 9.09 5.33 11.24
N LEU A 310 9.22 4.58 12.34
CA LEU A 310 8.68 4.98 13.64
C LEU A 310 9.30 6.29 14.12
N LEU A 311 10.64 6.42 14.09
CA LEU A 311 11.34 7.63 14.50
C LEU A 311 10.93 8.82 13.63
N ALA A 312 10.78 8.66 12.31
CA ALA A 312 10.27 9.72 11.45
C ALA A 312 8.85 10.16 11.83
N ARG A 313 7.97 9.22 12.21
CA ARG A 313 6.62 9.55 12.71
C ARG A 313 6.64 10.22 14.09
N LEU A 314 7.52 9.79 15.01
CA LEU A 314 7.71 10.46 16.30
C LEU A 314 8.21 11.90 16.10
N THR A 315 9.18 12.09 15.21
CA THR A 315 9.73 13.40 14.87
C THR A 315 8.68 14.30 14.23
N GLU A 316 7.94 13.83 13.22
CA GLU A 316 6.83 14.59 12.59
C GLU A 316 5.80 15.02 13.65
N ALA A 317 5.33 14.11 14.50
CA ALA A 317 4.34 14.42 15.51
C ALA A 317 4.85 15.45 16.54
N THR A 318 6.12 15.36 16.91
CA THR A 318 6.74 16.31 17.85
C THR A 318 6.94 17.68 17.21
N GLU A 319 7.36 17.74 15.95
CA GLU A 319 7.51 18.98 15.18
C GLU A 319 6.16 19.70 15.02
N ILE A 320 5.12 18.98 14.59
CA ILE A 320 3.76 19.53 14.48
C ILE A 320 3.24 19.99 15.84
N GLY A 321 3.46 19.18 16.88
CA GLY A 321 3.09 19.54 18.26
C GLY A 321 3.79 20.81 18.76
N ALA A 322 5.01 21.07 18.30
CA ALA A 322 5.76 22.28 18.60
C ALA A 322 5.42 23.47 17.67
N GLY A 323 4.45 23.33 16.76
CA GLY A 323 4.07 24.40 15.82
C GLY A 323 4.91 24.49 14.56
N ARG A 324 5.73 23.47 14.26
CA ARG A 324 6.54 23.40 13.04
C ARG A 324 5.81 22.61 11.95
N THR A 325 6.39 22.65 10.75
CA THR A 325 5.78 22.13 9.51
C THR A 325 6.60 21.02 8.86
N GLU A 326 7.57 20.44 9.56
CA GLU A 326 8.37 19.35 9.03
C GLU A 326 7.51 18.09 8.90
N THR A 327 7.45 17.52 7.70
CA THR A 327 6.57 16.41 7.34
C THR A 327 7.35 15.12 7.17
N PHE A 328 6.66 13.99 7.37
CA PHE A 328 7.26 12.66 7.28
C PHE A 328 7.99 12.38 5.96
N ASP A 329 7.45 12.84 4.83
CA ASP A 329 8.05 12.62 3.51
C ASP A 329 9.44 13.23 3.38
N ARG A 330 9.68 14.41 3.97
CA ARG A 330 11.02 15.02 4.02
C ARG A 330 11.98 14.23 4.89
N LEU A 331 11.48 13.71 6.02
CA LEU A 331 12.28 12.91 6.95
C LEU A 331 12.70 11.55 6.37
N VAL A 332 11.95 11.01 5.41
CA VAL A 332 12.23 9.70 4.80
C VAL A 332 12.79 9.76 3.38
N ASP A 333 12.89 10.95 2.79
CA ASP A 333 13.39 11.13 1.44
C ASP A 333 14.89 10.80 1.36
N ARG A 334 15.20 9.67 0.73
CA ARG A 334 16.57 9.20 0.51
C ARG A 334 17.25 9.83 -0.71
N THR A 335 16.53 10.64 -1.50
CA THR A 335 17.09 11.34 -2.67
C THR A 335 17.76 12.67 -2.30
N LEU A 336 17.54 13.16 -1.08
CA LEU A 336 18.19 14.36 -0.56
C LEU A 336 19.71 14.21 -0.53
N LYS A 337 20.44 15.31 -0.77
CA LYS A 337 21.92 15.34 -0.63
C LYS A 337 22.37 14.98 0.79
N ASN A 338 21.57 15.33 1.78
CA ASN A 338 21.83 15.06 3.19
C ASN A 338 20.57 14.42 3.82
N PRO A 339 20.34 13.11 3.59
CA PRO A 339 19.17 12.43 4.12
C PRO A 339 19.30 12.26 5.64
N PHE A 340 18.21 11.91 6.29
CA PHE A 340 18.25 11.58 7.71
C PHE A 340 18.71 10.13 7.94
N ASP A 341 19.42 9.89 9.03
CA ASP A 341 19.87 8.58 9.49
C ASP A 341 19.60 8.37 10.98
N ILE A 342 19.57 7.10 11.38
CA ILE A 342 19.42 6.71 12.78
C ILE A 342 20.71 7.07 13.52
N GLU A 343 20.56 7.84 14.60
CA GLU A 343 21.61 8.19 15.54
C GLU A 343 21.42 7.44 16.85
N HIS A 344 22.51 6.95 17.43
CA HIS A 344 22.54 6.36 18.76
C HIS A 344 22.94 7.41 19.81
N ILE A 345 22.10 7.61 20.82
CA ILE A 345 22.35 8.56 21.91
C ILE A 345 23.59 8.13 22.73
N TRP A 346 23.74 6.82 22.96
CA TRP A 346 24.93 6.24 23.58
C TRP A 346 26.09 6.17 22.57
N ALA A 347 27.28 6.64 22.97
CA ALA A 347 28.53 6.40 22.27
C ALA A 347 28.82 4.89 22.20
N ASP A 348 29.44 4.39 21.13
CA ASP A 348 29.75 2.96 20.97
C ASP A 348 31.04 2.56 21.70
N ASP A 349 31.09 2.81 23.00
CA ASP A 349 32.26 2.54 23.84
C ASP A 349 31.84 1.97 25.20
N TYR A 350 31.93 0.64 25.34
CA TYR A 350 31.58 -0.06 26.56
C TYR A 350 32.56 0.20 27.71
N GLU A 351 33.84 0.45 27.43
CA GLU A 351 34.85 0.67 28.49
C GLU A 351 34.51 1.90 29.35
N ILE A 352 33.89 2.90 28.74
CA ILE A 352 33.41 4.12 29.41
C ILE A 352 32.18 3.84 30.30
N VAL A 353 31.36 2.85 29.95
CA VAL A 353 30.06 2.58 30.61
C VAL A 353 30.01 1.25 31.36
N LYS A 354 31.14 0.55 31.51
CA LYS A 354 31.24 -0.74 32.20
C LYS A 354 30.74 -0.73 33.65
N ASP A 355 30.79 0.42 34.32
CA ASP A 355 30.27 0.54 35.69
C ASP A 355 28.73 0.64 35.70
N GLN A 356 28.11 0.92 34.54
CA GLN A 356 26.65 1.02 34.37
C GLN A 356 26.03 -0.27 33.81
N PHE A 357 26.81 -1.13 33.15
CA PHE A 357 26.34 -2.34 32.49
C PHE A 357 27.18 -3.56 32.89
N SER A 358 26.51 -4.67 33.15
CA SER A 358 27.16 -5.90 33.63
C SER A 358 27.94 -6.60 32.53
N THR A 359 27.52 -6.43 31.28
CA THR A 359 28.13 -7.06 30.09
C THR A 359 28.02 -6.14 28.87
N GLU A 360 28.90 -6.32 27.88
CA GLU A 360 28.81 -5.68 26.55
C GLU A 360 27.45 -5.94 25.89
N GLN A 361 26.92 -7.17 25.99
CA GLN A 361 25.64 -7.51 25.39
C GLN A 361 24.49 -6.70 26.00
N GLU A 362 24.49 -6.55 27.34
CA GLU A 362 23.51 -5.69 28.02
C GLU A 362 23.62 -4.25 27.51
N PHE A 363 24.83 -3.71 27.40
CA PHE A 363 25.05 -2.39 26.85
C PHE A 363 24.50 -2.25 25.42
N GLN A 364 24.79 -3.20 24.53
CA GLN A 364 24.29 -3.19 23.15
C GLN A 364 22.77 -3.31 23.07
N ASP A 365 22.12 -4.07 23.97
CA ASP A 365 20.66 -4.17 24.01
C ASP A 365 20.03 -2.82 24.40
N TRP A 366 20.59 -2.13 25.38
CA TRP A 366 20.13 -0.80 25.79
C TRP A 366 20.46 0.26 24.73
N ARG A 367 21.65 0.22 24.13
CA ARG A 367 22.06 1.14 23.06
C ARG A 367 21.17 0.99 21.83
N ASN A 368 20.81 -0.23 21.44
CA ASN A 368 19.96 -0.49 20.28
C ASN A 368 18.46 -0.34 20.56
N HIS A 369 18.03 -0.23 21.82
CA HIS A 369 16.62 0.02 22.15
C HIS A 369 16.10 1.30 21.48
N VAL A 370 14.85 1.32 20.99
CA VAL A 370 14.27 2.47 20.26
C VAL A 370 14.34 3.79 21.04
N ALA A 371 14.28 3.73 22.37
CA ALA A 371 14.44 4.89 23.26
C ALA A 371 15.85 5.50 23.26
N SER A 372 16.86 4.78 22.80
CA SER A 372 18.23 5.28 22.61
C SER A 372 18.48 5.85 21.22
N LEU A 373 17.46 5.95 20.37
CA LEU A 373 17.62 6.27 18.97
C LEU A 373 16.94 7.59 18.61
N LEU A 374 17.54 8.28 17.65
CA LEU A 374 17.08 9.54 17.08
C LEU A 374 17.17 9.48 15.57
N LEU A 375 16.50 10.44 14.92
CA LEU A 375 16.64 10.68 13.49
C LEU A 375 17.36 12.02 13.30
N LEU A 376 18.53 12.02 12.66
CA LEU A 376 19.35 13.23 12.43
C LEU A 376 19.83 13.32 10.97
N PRO A 377 20.11 14.53 10.44
CA PRO A 377 20.78 14.65 9.16
C PRO A 377 22.11 13.91 9.14
N ALA A 378 22.43 13.24 8.03
CA ALA A 378 23.56 12.32 7.91
C ALA A 378 24.91 13.00 8.19
N ASP A 379 25.11 14.25 7.80
CA ASP A 379 26.33 15.01 8.12
C ASP A 379 26.50 15.31 9.61
N VAL A 380 25.43 15.71 10.30
CA VAL A 380 25.41 15.93 11.75
C VAL A 380 25.72 14.63 12.45
N ASN A 381 25.04 13.54 12.10
CA ASN A 381 25.27 12.20 12.65
C ASN A 381 26.76 11.80 12.50
N ARG A 382 27.32 11.91 11.28
CA ARG A 382 28.75 11.64 11.04
C ARG A 382 29.70 12.54 11.83
N SER A 383 29.31 13.77 12.17
CA SER A 383 30.14 14.69 12.96
C SER A 383 30.15 14.35 14.46
N LEU A 384 29.14 13.61 14.93
CA LEU A 384 28.99 13.21 16.32
C LEU A 384 29.77 11.94 16.65
N GLN A 385 29.78 10.94 15.75
CA GLN A 385 30.51 9.68 15.94
C GLN A 385 30.26 9.10 17.36
N ASP A 386 31.32 8.69 18.04
CA ASP A 386 31.31 8.09 19.38
C ASP A 386 31.51 9.13 20.49
N LYS A 387 31.16 10.40 20.24
CA LYS A 387 31.21 11.43 21.29
C LYS A 387 30.27 11.05 22.46
N PRO A 388 30.66 11.31 23.71
CA PRO A 388 29.77 11.10 24.84
C PRO A 388 28.54 12.02 24.78
N PHE A 389 27.43 11.55 25.38
CA PHE A 389 26.13 12.22 25.33
C PHE A 389 26.15 13.74 25.64
N PRO A 390 26.85 14.25 26.68
CA PRO A 390 26.87 15.68 26.97
C PRO A 390 27.38 16.54 25.80
N LEU A 391 28.31 16.01 24.99
CA LEU A 391 28.79 16.71 23.78
C LEU A 391 27.77 16.60 22.64
N LYS A 392 27.12 15.44 22.47
CA LYS A 392 26.07 15.24 21.45
C LYS A 392 24.84 16.13 21.70
N ARG A 393 24.42 16.27 22.97
CA ARG A 393 23.23 17.03 23.40
C ARG A 393 23.19 18.47 22.87
N VAL A 394 24.32 19.17 22.94
CA VAL A 394 24.44 20.57 22.46
C VAL A 394 24.16 20.68 20.96
N HIS A 395 24.51 19.64 20.19
CA HIS A 395 24.20 19.59 18.76
C HIS A 395 22.75 19.19 18.50
N TYR A 396 22.17 18.29 19.32
CA TYR A 396 20.76 17.90 19.22
C TYR A 396 19.80 19.07 19.37
N ALA A 397 20.12 20.04 20.24
CA ALA A 397 19.34 21.27 20.45
C ALA A 397 19.08 22.07 19.15
N LYS A 398 19.94 21.91 18.14
CA LYS A 398 19.85 22.61 16.84
C LYS A 398 19.14 21.81 15.75
N GLN A 399 18.63 20.62 16.08
CA GLN A 399 18.02 19.70 15.12
C GLN A 399 16.50 19.72 15.24
N ASN A 400 15.84 18.58 14.99
CA ASN A 400 14.40 18.44 15.20
C ASN A 400 14.03 18.43 16.68
N PHE A 401 12.79 18.82 17.01
CA PHE A 401 12.29 18.93 18.39
C PHE A 401 12.34 17.60 19.16
N PHE A 402 12.21 16.45 18.49
CA PHE A 402 12.31 15.16 19.17
C PHE A 402 13.74 14.88 19.67
N ALA A 403 14.76 15.27 18.89
CA ALA A 403 16.16 15.24 19.33
C ALA A 403 16.47 16.37 20.34
N ALA A 404 16.04 17.60 20.04
CA ALA A 404 16.26 18.77 20.87
C ALA A 404 15.61 18.65 22.26
N SER A 405 14.55 17.83 22.41
CA SER A 405 13.89 17.52 23.71
C SER A 405 14.85 17.06 24.81
N LEU A 406 16.03 16.56 24.45
CA LEU A 406 17.07 16.12 25.38
C LEU A 406 17.90 17.27 25.96
N ASP A 407 17.81 18.49 25.41
CA ASP A 407 18.50 19.68 25.89
C ASP A 407 17.53 20.64 26.60
N SER A 408 17.98 21.37 27.61
CA SER A 408 17.12 22.28 28.39
C SER A 408 16.64 23.48 27.58
N SER A 409 17.42 23.94 26.59
CA SER A 409 17.12 25.16 25.82
C SER A 409 15.82 25.07 25.02
N VAL A 410 15.38 23.86 24.65
CA VAL A 410 14.15 23.66 23.87
C VAL A 410 12.87 23.93 24.67
N TYR A 411 12.96 24.00 26.00
CA TYR A 411 11.81 24.28 26.87
C TYR A 411 11.64 25.78 27.15
N GLU A 412 12.61 26.60 26.76
CA GLU A 412 12.59 28.05 26.92
C GLU A 412 11.80 28.69 25.76
N HIS A 413 10.83 29.55 26.09
CA HIS A 413 10.04 30.30 25.10
C HIS A 413 9.35 29.46 24.01
N GLN A 414 8.95 28.21 24.32
CA GLN A 414 8.22 27.32 23.40
C GLN A 414 6.80 26.97 23.91
N PRO A 415 5.84 27.90 23.92
CA PRO A 415 4.51 27.68 24.51
C PRO A 415 3.71 26.59 23.79
N GLN A 416 3.84 26.43 22.47
CA GLN A 416 3.12 25.39 21.72
C GLN A 416 3.64 23.99 22.09
N PHE A 417 4.95 23.82 22.20
CA PHE A 417 5.56 22.56 22.62
C PHE A 417 5.17 22.19 24.06
N GLN A 418 5.15 23.16 24.97
CA GLN A 418 4.68 22.96 26.34
C GLN A 418 3.19 22.56 26.37
N GLN A 419 2.33 23.26 25.61
CA GLN A 419 0.91 22.91 25.50
C GLN A 419 0.70 21.52 24.91
N PHE A 420 1.49 21.13 23.90
CA PHE A 420 1.46 19.80 23.31
C PHE A 420 1.83 18.71 24.33
N SER A 421 2.92 18.91 25.07
CA SER A 421 3.36 18.00 26.13
C SER A 421 2.30 17.83 27.23
N ILE A 422 1.72 18.94 27.71
CA ILE A 422 0.70 18.92 28.76
C ILE A 422 -0.60 18.28 28.27
N LYS A 423 -1.09 18.67 27.09
CA LYS A 423 -2.36 18.21 26.53
C LYS A 423 -2.42 16.69 26.36
N TYR A 424 -1.30 16.09 25.96
CA TYR A 424 -1.21 14.65 25.70
C TYR A 424 -0.43 13.90 26.77
N GLU A 425 -0.16 14.54 27.92
CA GLU A 425 0.53 13.95 29.07
C GLU A 425 1.88 13.29 28.70
N LEU A 426 2.60 13.90 27.74
CA LEU A 426 3.86 13.37 27.23
C LEU A 426 5.01 13.82 28.14
N PRO A 427 5.76 12.89 28.78
CA PRO A 427 6.81 13.20 29.75
C PRO A 427 8.11 13.64 29.05
N PHE A 428 8.03 14.70 28.24
CA PHE A 428 9.21 15.35 27.68
C PHE A 428 10.05 15.93 28.82
N LYS A 429 11.34 15.58 28.83
CA LYS A 429 12.30 16.00 29.85
C LYS A 429 13.69 16.11 29.21
N PHE A 430 14.42 17.17 29.56
CA PHE A 430 15.83 17.26 29.20
C PHE A 430 16.68 16.33 30.07
N ALA A 431 17.88 16.02 29.57
CA ALA A 431 18.82 15.13 30.22
C ALA A 431 20.20 15.78 30.34
N GLU A 432 20.79 15.81 31.54
CA GLU A 432 22.19 16.20 31.72
C GLU A 432 23.14 15.06 31.38
N VAL A 433 22.76 13.87 31.81
CA VAL A 433 23.40 12.60 31.51
C VAL A 433 22.34 11.68 30.91
N PHE A 434 22.76 10.77 30.03
CA PHE A 434 21.88 9.75 29.48
C PHE A 434 22.29 8.40 30.05
N ASP A 435 21.64 8.01 31.14
CA ASP A 435 21.85 6.75 31.84
C ASP A 435 20.62 5.83 31.69
N LYS A 436 20.63 4.70 32.39
CA LYS A 436 19.49 3.77 32.40
C LYS A 436 18.20 4.43 32.91
N ALA A 437 18.27 5.31 33.91
CA ALA A 437 17.09 5.95 34.49
C ALA A 437 16.46 6.93 33.49
N GLU A 438 17.27 7.73 32.82
CA GLU A 438 16.80 8.67 31.81
C GLU A 438 16.27 7.95 30.56
N GLN A 439 16.89 6.84 30.15
CA GLN A 439 16.32 6.02 29.10
C GLN A 439 14.93 5.49 29.47
N GLN A 440 14.68 5.11 30.72
CA GLN A 440 13.35 4.66 31.18
C GLN A 440 12.30 5.78 31.11
N VAL A 441 12.67 7.03 31.41
CA VAL A 441 11.79 8.19 31.18
C VAL A 441 11.46 8.31 29.68
N ARG A 442 12.47 8.17 28.82
CA ARG A 442 12.30 8.25 27.36
C ARG A 442 11.47 7.09 26.79
N ARG A 443 11.53 5.89 27.37
CA ARG A 443 10.64 4.76 27.01
C ARG A 443 9.17 5.13 27.23
N LYS A 444 8.85 5.74 28.38
CA LYS A 444 7.48 6.23 28.67
C LYS A 444 7.04 7.31 27.67
N LEU A 445 7.94 8.23 27.32
CA LEU A 445 7.67 9.24 26.29
C LEU A 445 7.33 8.60 24.94
N ILE A 446 8.14 7.65 24.47
CA ILE A 446 7.90 6.96 23.20
C ILE A 446 6.60 6.17 23.24
N ALA A 447 6.30 5.47 24.34
CA ALA A 447 5.04 4.77 24.50
C ALA A 447 3.84 5.73 24.37
N GLY A 448 3.87 6.88 25.05
CA GLY A 448 2.82 7.91 24.93
C GLY A 448 2.69 8.49 23.52
N LEU A 449 3.80 8.80 22.86
CA LEU A 449 3.80 9.29 21.47
C LEU A 449 3.24 8.25 20.50
N VAL A 450 3.59 6.97 20.67
CA VAL A 450 3.09 5.87 19.84
C VAL A 450 1.58 5.73 20.00
N GLU A 451 1.06 5.75 21.22
CA GLU A 451 -0.39 5.69 21.47
C GLU A 451 -1.14 6.91 20.90
N LEU A 452 -0.51 8.09 20.89
CA LEU A 452 -1.05 9.27 20.24
C LEU A 452 -1.08 9.14 18.70
N ILE A 453 0.05 8.79 18.09
CA ILE A 453 0.23 8.74 16.63
C ILE A 453 -0.61 7.63 16.00
N TRP A 454 -0.74 6.49 16.68
CA TRP A 454 -1.48 5.33 16.20
C TRP A 454 -2.76 5.08 17.01
N SER A 455 -3.36 6.15 17.55
CA SER A 455 -4.63 6.09 18.26
C SER A 455 -5.76 5.59 17.35
N PRO A 456 -6.60 4.62 17.80
CA PRO A 456 -7.80 4.21 17.07
C PRO A 456 -8.80 5.35 16.79
N ASN A 457 -8.76 6.44 17.56
CA ASN A 457 -9.60 7.63 17.32
C ASN A 457 -9.31 8.29 15.96
N ARG A 458 -8.11 8.08 15.41
CA ARG A 458 -7.75 8.58 14.08
C ARG A 458 -8.63 8.00 12.96
N LEU A 459 -9.30 6.86 13.18
CA LEU A 459 -10.30 6.34 12.24
C LEU A 459 -11.52 7.27 12.14
N TYR A 460 -11.95 7.84 13.27
CA TYR A 460 -13.04 8.81 13.27
C TYR A 460 -12.58 10.13 12.63
N GLU A 461 -11.39 10.61 12.97
CA GLU A 461 -10.83 11.82 12.36
C GLU A 461 -10.73 11.68 10.84
N ALA A 462 -10.14 10.58 10.35
CA ALA A 462 -9.99 10.30 8.92
C ALA A 462 -11.34 10.21 8.18
N ALA A 463 -12.43 9.86 8.88
CA ALA A 463 -13.77 9.85 8.33
C ALA A 463 -14.36 11.26 8.14
N HIS A 464 -13.71 12.33 8.61
CA HIS A 464 -14.18 13.72 8.54
C HIS A 464 -13.18 14.67 7.86
N VAL A 465 -12.14 14.14 7.19
CA VAL A 465 -11.08 14.91 6.49
C VAL A 465 -11.48 15.34 5.09
#